data_AF-A0A4R1QZ47-F1
#
_entry.id   AF-A0A4R1QZ47-F1
#
_cell.length_a   1.000
_cell.length_b   1.000
_cell.length_c   1.000
_cell.angle_alpha   90.00
_cell.angle_beta   90.00
_cell.angle_gamma   90.00
#
_symmetry.space_group_name_H-M   'P 1'
#
loop_
_entity.id
_entity.type
_entity.pdbx_description
1 polymer ?
#
loop_
_entity_poly.entity_id
_entity_poly.type
_entity_poly.pdbx_seq_one_letter_code
_entity_poly.pdbx_strand_id
1 'polypeptide(L)'
;MLKNLYLMSGTDAFTKGGLDNVALTENAVCLEQSGGRYVLYGCFTSPEIRFPAFRQLTVSWNAETPNGTVVEAQARVLVDGEWTGWLTLGKWSPYIRRESLHQEAAKPAYVNGDTIHIPAGRASLAQLRIYLYTNDEQLTPLVRLLAASVRPVDWRWEDAEPYGRLLRLPAYSQQLRDPVFAGSMSAAVTLASMINRWGQDALPEELAWGMRDFALGDCFNYAFMTALAGGYGYQAYRAYLDPAAVWQQVKAGHSIGLRMHYAANSEDAARLGLPVLPGAFATGADQCMALRGFALENDQVYVLVNDSLAPTDRQAETRYPAKEFWAAYSGEAVIITGKHPGEDAGHPIRRRVGLRALEQLGCYLFQSAEGEDLPLPEDFEGTLACTVPDGVAHATTAHKAFHYLRRTSAGAVQLPPELLSEAGRLTVYAIDSSGGGLVGEVHTGN
;
A
#
# COMPACT_ATOMS: atom_id res chain seq x y z
N MET A 1 -13.48 -21.61 -5.12
CA MET A 1 -13.16 -20.66 -4.01
C MET A 1 -11.84 -21.11 -3.41
N LEU A 2 -10.87 -20.20 -3.28
CA LEU A 2 -9.53 -20.50 -2.74
C LEU A 2 -9.66 -20.96 -1.29
N LYS A 3 -9.20 -22.17 -0.96
CA LYS A 3 -9.36 -22.75 0.40
C LYS A 3 -8.46 -22.07 1.44
N ASN A 4 -7.45 -21.33 0.99
CA ASN A 4 -6.45 -20.64 1.81
C ASN A 4 -6.69 -19.12 1.87
N LEU A 5 -7.87 -18.65 1.47
CA LEU A 5 -8.27 -17.24 1.54
C LEU A 5 -9.68 -17.15 2.13
N TYR A 6 -9.85 -16.25 3.09
CA TYR A 6 -11.11 -15.87 3.69
C TYR A 6 -11.32 -14.36 3.48
N LEU A 7 -12.49 -13.99 2.97
CA LEU A 7 -12.91 -12.60 2.79
C LEU A 7 -14.23 -12.40 3.52
N MET A 8 -14.31 -11.37 4.36
CA MET A 8 -15.51 -10.92 5.05
C MET A 8 -15.74 -9.46 4.69
N SER A 9 -16.82 -9.19 3.98
CA SER A 9 -17.25 -7.85 3.58
C SER A 9 -18.77 -7.86 3.41
N GLY A 10 -19.41 -6.71 3.63
CA GLY A 10 -20.87 -6.62 3.58
C GLY A 10 -21.56 -6.97 4.90
N THR A 11 -22.73 -6.38 5.10
CA THR A 11 -23.55 -6.52 6.32
C THR A 11 -23.81 -7.99 6.65
N ASP A 12 -24.23 -8.80 5.67
CA ASP A 12 -24.54 -10.23 5.85
C ASP A 12 -23.34 -11.07 6.31
N ALA A 13 -22.11 -10.65 5.97
CA ALA A 13 -20.91 -11.35 6.42
C ALA A 13 -20.56 -10.93 7.85
N PHE A 14 -20.63 -9.63 8.16
CA PHE A 14 -20.31 -9.11 9.49
C PHE A 14 -21.32 -9.50 10.56
N THR A 15 -22.61 -9.66 10.25
CA THR A 15 -23.63 -10.14 11.22
C THR A 15 -23.32 -11.51 11.82
N LYS A 16 -22.42 -12.30 11.21
CA LYS A 16 -22.00 -13.61 11.71
C LYS A 16 -20.98 -13.52 12.84
N GLY A 17 -20.31 -12.39 13.01
CA GLY A 17 -19.32 -12.16 14.06
C GLY A 17 -19.93 -11.64 15.36
N GLY A 18 -19.10 -11.57 16.40
CA GLY A 18 -19.43 -10.90 17.66
C GLY A 18 -19.23 -9.40 17.55
N LEU A 19 -20.22 -8.65 18.05
CA LEU A 19 -20.24 -7.19 18.12
C LEU A 19 -20.17 -6.77 19.59
N ASP A 20 -19.18 -5.95 19.95
CA ASP A 20 -19.02 -5.36 21.29
C ASP A 20 -18.78 -3.84 21.14
N ASN A 21 -19.76 -3.02 21.52
CA ASN A 21 -19.79 -1.57 21.29
C ASN A 21 -19.55 -1.15 19.83
N VAL A 22 -19.96 -2.00 18.88
CA VAL A 22 -19.89 -1.75 17.43
C VAL A 22 -21.21 -2.10 16.76
N ALA A 23 -21.58 -1.34 15.76
CA ALA A 23 -22.78 -1.54 14.96
C ALA A 23 -22.40 -1.78 13.49
N LEU A 24 -23.39 -2.21 12.70
CA LEU A 24 -23.26 -2.34 11.26
C LEU A 24 -24.03 -1.20 10.60
N THR A 25 -23.34 -0.43 9.77
CA THR A 25 -23.93 0.65 8.96
C THR A 25 -23.34 0.62 7.57
N GLU A 26 -24.18 0.80 6.54
CA GLU A 26 -23.73 0.93 5.15
C GLU A 26 -22.79 -0.17 4.64
N ASN A 27 -22.87 -1.43 5.11
CA ASN A 27 -21.92 -2.52 4.80
C ASN A 27 -20.56 -2.45 5.51
N ALA A 28 -20.42 -1.61 6.53
CA ALA A 28 -19.24 -1.48 7.37
C ALA A 28 -19.53 -1.76 8.85
N VAL A 29 -18.49 -2.14 9.58
CA VAL A 29 -18.47 -2.10 11.05
C VAL A 29 -18.09 -0.68 11.49
N CYS A 30 -18.87 -0.09 12.39
CA CYS A 30 -18.61 1.21 13.01
C CYS A 30 -18.78 1.14 14.52
N LEU A 31 -18.39 2.18 15.25
CA LEU A 31 -18.67 2.32 16.68
C LEU A 31 -20.18 2.45 16.92
N GLU A 32 -20.68 1.90 18.02
CA GLU A 32 -22.07 2.13 18.43
C GLU A 32 -22.29 3.58 18.83
N GLN A 33 -23.50 4.09 18.57
CA GLN A 33 -23.89 5.45 18.90
C GLN A 33 -24.91 5.47 20.04
N SER A 34 -24.67 6.31 21.05
CA SER A 34 -25.59 6.56 22.18
C SER A 34 -25.80 8.05 22.34
N GLY A 35 -27.06 8.50 22.34
CA GLY A 35 -27.39 9.93 22.49
C GLY A 35 -26.80 10.84 21.40
N GLY A 36 -26.63 10.32 20.18
CA GLY A 36 -26.03 11.06 19.06
C GLY A 36 -24.50 11.10 19.06
N ARG A 37 -23.84 10.35 19.94
CA ARG A 37 -22.38 10.30 20.09
C ARG A 37 -21.84 8.88 19.99
N TYR A 38 -20.75 8.67 19.28
CA TYR A 38 -20.08 7.38 19.22
C TYR A 38 -19.40 7.04 20.55
N VAL A 39 -19.46 5.78 20.95
CA VAL A 39 -18.62 5.26 22.03
C VAL A 39 -17.13 5.37 21.65
N LEU A 40 -16.24 5.51 22.63
CA LEU A 40 -14.82 5.78 22.35
C LEU A 40 -14.05 4.58 21.79
N TYR A 41 -14.52 3.37 22.04
CA TYR A 41 -13.91 2.14 21.53
C TYR A 41 -14.94 1.02 21.40
N GLY A 42 -14.65 0.09 20.48
CA GLY A 42 -15.46 -1.10 20.26
C GLY A 42 -14.66 -2.17 19.52
N CYS A 43 -15.24 -3.35 19.38
CA CYS A 43 -14.57 -4.53 18.88
C CYS A 43 -15.50 -5.41 18.06
N PHE A 44 -15.06 -5.76 16.85
CA PHE A 44 -15.64 -6.84 16.07
C PHE A 44 -14.77 -8.09 16.15
N THR A 45 -15.38 -9.26 16.35
CA THR A 45 -14.69 -10.57 16.34
C THR A 45 -15.32 -11.48 15.30
N SER A 46 -14.53 -12.00 14.35
CA SER A 46 -15.03 -12.92 13.33
C SER A 46 -15.45 -14.27 13.93
N PRO A 47 -16.26 -15.08 13.22
CA PRO A 47 -16.33 -16.52 13.48
C PRO A 47 -14.94 -17.17 13.41
N GLU A 48 -14.82 -18.39 13.94
CA GLU A 48 -13.65 -19.23 13.70
C GLU A 48 -13.57 -19.62 12.23
N ILE A 49 -12.38 -19.46 11.64
CA ILE A 49 -12.11 -19.68 10.23
C ILE A 49 -11.26 -20.94 10.10
N ARG A 50 -11.75 -21.91 9.32
CA ARG A 50 -11.00 -23.14 9.03
C ARG A 50 -10.16 -22.98 7.78
N PHE A 51 -8.88 -23.34 7.88
CA PHE A 51 -7.93 -23.34 6.78
C PHE A 51 -7.27 -24.72 6.61
N PRO A 52 -6.69 -25.02 5.44
CA PRO A 52 -5.68 -26.06 5.31
C PRO A 52 -4.55 -25.82 6.32
N ALA A 53 -3.86 -26.89 6.75
CA ALA A 53 -2.74 -26.75 7.69
C ALA A 53 -1.72 -25.71 7.19
N PHE A 54 -1.33 -24.77 8.05
CA PHE A 54 -0.49 -23.64 7.66
C PHE A 54 0.56 -23.28 8.71
N ARG A 55 1.56 -22.51 8.27
CA ARG A 55 2.62 -21.96 9.13
C ARG A 55 2.78 -20.45 9.04
N GLN A 56 2.05 -19.81 8.14
CA GLN A 56 2.01 -18.36 7.98
C GLN A 56 0.57 -17.93 7.74
N LEU A 57 0.15 -16.86 8.41
CA LEU A 57 -1.13 -16.19 8.26
C LEU A 57 -0.87 -14.71 8.01
N THR A 58 -1.43 -14.18 6.93
CA THR A 58 -1.53 -12.74 6.69
C THR A 58 -2.96 -12.28 6.96
N VAL A 59 -3.09 -11.08 7.49
CA VAL A 59 -4.38 -10.40 7.67
C VAL A 59 -4.32 -9.07 6.92
N SER A 60 -5.43 -8.71 6.28
CA SER A 60 -5.60 -7.42 5.62
C SER A 60 -7.00 -6.89 5.89
N TRP A 61 -7.16 -5.58 5.81
CA TRP A 61 -8.43 -4.92 6.06
C TRP A 61 -8.59 -3.71 5.15
N ASN A 62 -9.84 -3.30 4.91
CA ASN A 62 -10.16 -2.01 4.31
C ASN A 62 -10.93 -1.21 5.34
N ALA A 63 -10.40 -0.05 5.69
CA ALA A 63 -11.03 0.82 6.66
C ALA A 63 -10.93 2.28 6.25
N GLU A 64 -12.04 3.00 6.39
CA GLU A 64 -12.05 4.45 6.39
C GLU A 64 -11.74 4.89 7.82
N THR A 65 -10.67 5.67 7.99
CA THR A 65 -10.21 6.15 9.29
C THR A 65 -10.04 7.66 9.23
N PRO A 66 -11.13 8.45 9.35
CA PRO A 66 -11.06 9.89 9.47
C PRO A 66 -10.08 10.31 10.58
N ASN A 67 -9.49 11.51 10.46
CA ASN A 67 -8.55 12.00 11.47
C ASN A 67 -9.19 11.99 12.87
N GLY A 68 -8.47 11.49 13.87
CA GLY A 68 -8.98 11.22 15.22
C GLY A 68 -9.50 9.78 15.43
N THR A 69 -9.61 8.98 14.38
CA THR A 69 -10.02 7.56 14.47
C THR A 69 -8.90 6.60 14.12
N VAL A 70 -8.95 5.40 14.69
CA VAL A 70 -7.95 4.34 14.53
C VAL A 70 -8.64 2.98 14.52
N VAL A 71 -8.08 2.03 13.76
CA VAL A 71 -8.42 0.60 13.90
C VAL A 71 -7.20 -0.21 14.30
N GLU A 72 -7.39 -1.36 14.94
CA GLU A 72 -6.30 -2.30 15.25
C GLU A 72 -6.71 -3.71 14.86
N ALA A 73 -6.00 -4.29 13.90
CA ALA A 73 -6.23 -5.65 13.46
C ALA A 73 -5.44 -6.64 14.29
N GLN A 74 -6.11 -7.70 14.72
CA GLN A 74 -5.51 -8.76 15.50
C GLN A 74 -6.02 -10.12 15.00
N ALA A 75 -5.22 -11.16 15.24
CA ALA A 75 -5.64 -12.52 14.99
C ALA A 75 -5.11 -13.46 16.07
N ARG A 76 -5.80 -14.58 16.24
CA ARG A 76 -5.28 -15.73 16.96
C ARG A 76 -5.37 -16.96 16.07
N VAL A 77 -4.52 -17.95 16.33
CA VAL A 77 -4.48 -19.20 15.56
C VAL A 77 -4.56 -20.40 16.48
N LEU A 78 -5.16 -21.48 16.01
CA LEU A 78 -5.19 -22.75 16.73
C LEU A 78 -4.01 -23.61 16.28
N VAL A 79 -2.98 -23.69 17.12
CA VAL A 79 -1.75 -24.47 16.88
C VAL A 79 -1.84 -25.77 17.66
N ASP A 80 -1.79 -26.90 16.96
CA ASP A 80 -1.79 -28.24 17.57
C ASP A 80 -2.89 -28.49 18.64
N GLY A 81 -4.04 -27.84 18.48
CA GLY A 81 -5.21 -27.99 19.36
C GLY A 81 -5.38 -26.91 20.42
N GLU A 82 -4.44 -25.96 20.54
CA GLU A 82 -4.51 -24.86 21.50
C GLU A 82 -4.53 -23.50 20.81
N TRP A 83 -5.37 -22.59 21.31
CA TRP A 83 -5.42 -21.22 20.81
C TRP A 83 -4.24 -20.41 21.34
N THR A 84 -3.61 -19.65 20.47
CA THR A 84 -2.70 -18.58 20.91
C THR A 84 -3.47 -17.48 21.63
N GLY A 85 -2.74 -16.62 22.34
CA GLY A 85 -3.24 -15.28 22.62
C GLY A 85 -3.54 -14.50 21.32
N TRP A 86 -4.22 -13.37 21.47
CA TRP A 86 -4.43 -12.44 20.35
C TRP A 86 -3.11 -11.75 20.01
N LEU A 87 -2.72 -11.84 18.74
CA LEU A 87 -1.52 -11.27 18.16
C LEU A 87 -1.93 -10.03 17.35
N THR A 88 -1.33 -8.87 17.65
CA THR A 88 -1.62 -7.61 16.95
C THR A 88 -0.77 -7.47 15.70
N LEU A 89 -1.37 -6.99 14.60
CA LEU A 89 -0.64 -6.60 13.39
C LEU A 89 -0.41 -5.08 13.31
N GLY A 90 -0.68 -4.38 14.41
CA GLY A 90 -0.48 -2.94 14.53
C GLY A 90 -1.78 -2.14 14.43
N LYS A 91 -1.67 -0.89 14.85
CA LYS A 91 -2.73 0.12 14.72
C LYS A 91 -2.64 0.79 13.37
N TRP A 92 -3.80 1.12 12.82
CA TRP A 92 -3.94 1.73 11.52
C TRP A 92 -4.79 3.00 11.57
N SER A 93 -4.18 4.06 11.09
CA SER A 93 -4.78 5.27 10.55
C SER A 93 -3.67 5.94 9.74
N PRO A 94 -3.96 6.61 8.61
CA PRO A 94 -2.92 7.36 7.94
C PRO A 94 -2.41 8.53 8.81
N TYR A 95 -3.20 8.99 9.80
CA TYR A 95 -2.91 10.17 10.63
C TYR A 95 -2.18 9.86 11.95
N ILE A 96 -1.72 8.62 12.15
CA ILE A 96 -0.91 8.24 13.30
C ILE A 96 0.46 7.76 12.86
N ARG A 97 1.42 7.75 13.79
CA ARG A 97 2.68 7.03 13.62
C ARG A 97 2.40 5.53 13.73
N ARG A 98 2.05 4.92 12.60
CA ARG A 98 1.64 3.51 12.51
C ARG A 98 2.85 2.58 12.56
N GLU A 99 2.76 1.57 13.41
CA GLU A 99 3.84 0.63 13.67
C GLU A 99 3.25 -0.78 13.70
N SER A 100 3.85 -1.69 12.93
CA SER A 100 3.59 -3.12 13.11
C SER A 100 4.36 -3.67 14.29
N LEU A 101 4.08 -4.92 14.63
CA LEU A 101 4.79 -5.63 15.68
C LEU A 101 5.88 -6.51 15.07
N HIS A 102 7.10 -6.38 15.57
CA HIS A 102 8.21 -7.28 15.23
C HIS A 102 8.68 -8.01 16.49
N GLN A 103 8.58 -9.33 16.47
CA GLN A 103 8.99 -10.18 17.58
C GLN A 103 10.05 -11.18 17.12
N GLU A 104 10.95 -11.49 18.04
CA GLU A 104 11.81 -12.66 17.92
C GLU A 104 10.97 -13.94 17.76
N ALA A 105 11.52 -14.91 17.02
CA ALA A 105 10.83 -16.15 16.75
C ALA A 105 10.51 -16.93 18.05
N ALA A 106 9.23 -17.02 18.40
CA ALA A 106 8.76 -17.65 19.63
C ALA A 106 7.57 -18.59 19.40
N LYS A 107 7.47 -19.64 20.22
CA LYS A 107 6.32 -20.56 20.22
C LYS A 107 5.15 -19.96 21.03
N PRO A 108 3.90 -20.38 20.75
CA PRO A 108 3.50 -21.20 19.59
C PRO A 108 3.44 -20.42 18.28
N ALA A 109 3.37 -19.08 18.34
CA ALA A 109 3.39 -18.18 17.18
C ALA A 109 3.98 -16.82 17.58
N TYR A 110 4.47 -16.08 16.59
CA TYR A 110 4.99 -14.71 16.74
C TYR A 110 4.60 -13.85 15.53
N VAL A 111 4.59 -12.53 15.71
CA VAL A 111 4.36 -11.56 14.63
C VAL A 111 5.70 -11.05 14.12
N ASN A 112 5.87 -11.05 12.81
CA ASN A 112 6.97 -10.37 12.14
C ASN A 112 6.39 -9.43 11.08
N GLY A 113 6.29 -8.15 11.43
CA GLY A 113 5.70 -7.14 10.58
C GLY A 113 4.21 -7.40 10.38
N ASP A 114 3.85 -7.77 9.15
CA ASP A 114 2.47 -7.96 8.71
C ASP A 114 2.04 -9.44 8.61
N THR A 115 2.86 -10.35 9.14
CA THR A 115 2.66 -11.80 9.04
C THR A 115 2.79 -12.48 10.40
N ILE A 116 1.86 -13.38 10.70
CA ILE A 116 1.94 -14.28 11.86
C ILE A 116 2.63 -15.57 11.42
N HIS A 117 3.67 -15.95 12.16
CA HIS A 117 4.48 -17.13 11.90
C HIS A 117 4.29 -18.19 12.97
N ILE A 118 4.24 -19.46 12.55
CA ILE A 118 4.20 -20.63 13.43
C ILE A 118 5.56 -21.35 13.30
N PRO A 119 6.52 -21.13 14.22
CA PRO A 119 7.88 -21.66 14.08
C PRO A 119 7.97 -23.17 14.30
N ALA A 120 7.01 -23.80 14.97
CA ALA A 120 6.92 -25.24 15.15
C ALA A 120 5.45 -25.69 15.16
N GLY A 121 5.17 -26.92 14.72
CA GLY A 121 3.79 -27.41 14.60
C GLY A 121 3.07 -26.91 13.34
N ARG A 122 1.74 -27.01 13.34
CA ARG A 122 0.87 -26.50 12.27
C ARG A 122 -0.40 -25.88 12.85
N ALA A 123 -0.80 -24.73 12.32
CA ALA A 123 -2.08 -24.13 12.63
C ALA A 123 -3.19 -24.68 11.70
N SER A 124 -4.43 -24.70 12.17
CA SER A 124 -5.59 -25.22 11.40
C SER A 124 -6.83 -24.33 11.43
N LEU A 125 -6.94 -23.46 12.45
CA LEU A 125 -7.96 -22.42 12.53
C LEU A 125 -7.28 -21.06 12.73
N ALA A 126 -7.97 -20.01 12.30
CA ALA A 126 -7.69 -18.63 12.67
C ALA A 126 -8.98 -17.95 13.14
N GLN A 127 -8.84 -16.87 13.89
CA GLN A 127 -9.94 -15.97 14.20
C GLN A 127 -9.42 -14.54 14.15
N LEU A 128 -10.20 -13.64 13.57
CA LEU A 128 -9.85 -12.24 13.41
C LEU A 128 -10.60 -11.39 14.44
N ARG A 129 -9.94 -10.32 14.86
CA ARG A 129 -10.50 -9.28 15.71
C ARG A 129 -10.07 -7.94 15.18
N ILE A 130 -10.98 -6.97 15.12
CA ILE A 130 -10.65 -5.59 14.82
C ILE A 130 -11.23 -4.67 15.88
N TYR A 131 -10.34 -3.91 16.52
CA TYR A 131 -10.75 -2.83 17.41
C TYR A 131 -10.95 -1.56 16.62
N LEU A 132 -11.94 -0.77 17.01
CA LEU A 132 -12.23 0.56 16.52
C LEU A 132 -12.03 1.53 17.70
N TYR A 133 -11.41 2.67 17.44
CA TYR A 133 -11.17 3.72 18.42
C TYR A 133 -11.49 5.09 17.82
N THR A 134 -12.01 6.01 18.64
CA THR A 134 -12.14 7.43 18.31
C THR A 134 -11.74 8.30 19.50
N ASN A 135 -11.12 9.44 19.23
CA ASN A 135 -10.96 10.51 20.21
C ASN A 135 -11.94 11.68 19.98
N ASP A 136 -12.81 11.57 18.97
CA ASP A 136 -13.89 12.50 18.65
C ASP A 136 -15.20 11.71 18.58
N GLU A 137 -16.09 11.95 19.55
CA GLU A 137 -17.39 11.28 19.64
C GLU A 137 -18.34 11.59 18.47
N GLN A 138 -17.97 12.50 17.57
CA GLN A 138 -18.69 12.79 16.32
C GLN A 138 -18.23 11.92 15.14
N LEU A 139 -17.09 11.24 15.27
CA LEU A 139 -16.47 10.44 14.22
C LEU A 139 -16.37 8.96 14.62
N THR A 140 -16.44 8.08 13.61
CA THR A 140 -16.18 6.65 13.77
C THR A 140 -15.30 6.18 12.60
N PRO A 141 -14.36 5.24 12.84
CA PRO A 141 -13.80 4.48 11.74
C PRO A 141 -14.87 3.54 11.15
N LEU A 142 -14.74 3.21 9.86
CA LEU A 142 -15.62 2.27 9.15
C LEU A 142 -14.79 1.13 8.58
N VAL A 143 -14.99 -0.10 9.04
CA VAL A 143 -14.31 -1.30 8.50
C VAL A 143 -15.21 -1.97 7.48
N ARG A 144 -14.80 -1.94 6.20
CA ARG A 144 -15.57 -2.44 5.04
C ARG A 144 -15.22 -3.88 4.69
N LEU A 145 -13.98 -4.29 4.96
CA LEU A 145 -13.48 -5.63 4.64
C LEU A 145 -12.46 -6.11 5.67
N LEU A 146 -12.56 -7.39 6.04
CA LEU A 146 -11.51 -8.16 6.72
C LEU A 146 -11.15 -9.37 5.88
N ALA A 147 -9.86 -9.63 5.72
CA ALA A 147 -9.34 -10.74 4.95
C ALA A 147 -8.23 -11.47 5.71
N ALA A 148 -8.20 -12.78 5.55
CA ALA A 148 -7.15 -13.64 6.05
C ALA A 148 -6.70 -14.61 4.97
N SER A 149 -5.40 -14.77 4.79
CA SER A 149 -4.85 -15.77 3.89
C SER A 149 -3.72 -16.53 4.55
N VAL A 150 -3.65 -17.83 4.26
CA VAL A 150 -2.61 -18.69 4.82
C VAL A 150 -1.73 -19.27 3.74
N ARG A 151 -0.46 -19.50 4.07
CA ARG A 151 0.45 -20.31 3.25
C ARG A 151 0.30 -21.77 3.67
N PRO A 152 -0.32 -22.64 2.86
CA PRO A 152 -0.49 -24.03 3.22
C PRO A 152 0.87 -24.74 3.37
N VAL A 153 0.97 -25.68 4.30
CA VAL A 153 2.18 -26.50 4.49
C VAL A 153 2.45 -27.36 3.25
N ASP A 154 1.41 -28.00 2.73
CA ASP A 154 1.47 -28.87 1.56
C ASP A 154 0.96 -28.13 0.31
N TRP A 155 1.47 -26.92 0.07
CA TRP A 155 1.02 -26.11 -1.05
C TRP A 155 1.65 -26.60 -2.36
N ARG A 156 0.81 -27.15 -3.24
CA ARG A 156 1.18 -27.46 -4.62
C ARG A 156 0.62 -26.37 -5.52
N TRP A 157 1.49 -25.76 -6.30
CA TRP A 157 1.08 -24.77 -7.27
C TRP A 157 0.46 -25.46 -8.48
N GLU A 158 -0.69 -24.96 -8.90
CA GLU A 158 -1.29 -25.34 -10.17
C GLU A 158 -0.78 -24.39 -11.25
N ASP A 159 -0.36 -24.97 -12.38
CA ASP A 159 -0.05 -24.21 -13.58
C ASP A 159 -1.35 -23.69 -14.20
N ALA A 160 -1.31 -22.48 -14.74
CA ALA A 160 -2.43 -21.91 -15.48
C ALA A 160 -2.43 -22.43 -16.92
N GLU A 161 -3.61 -22.66 -17.51
CA GLU A 161 -3.73 -22.75 -18.97
C GLU A 161 -3.41 -21.37 -19.58
N PRO A 162 -2.36 -21.25 -20.41
CA PRO A 162 -1.87 -19.95 -20.83
C PRO A 162 -2.81 -19.33 -21.86
N TYR A 163 -3.27 -18.11 -21.56
CA TYR A 163 -3.90 -17.24 -22.55
C TYR A 163 -3.40 -15.81 -22.38
N GLY A 164 -3.30 -15.10 -23.50
CA GLY A 164 -2.84 -13.71 -23.51
C GLY A 164 -3.92 -12.75 -23.00
N ARG A 165 -3.54 -11.88 -22.06
CA ARG A 165 -4.37 -10.75 -21.63
C ARG A 165 -3.50 -9.64 -21.09
N LEU A 166 -3.84 -8.40 -21.48
CA LEU A 166 -3.16 -7.21 -21.02
C LEU A 166 -4.12 -6.31 -20.25
N LEU A 167 -3.77 -6.02 -19.01
CA LEU A 167 -4.31 -4.96 -18.18
C LEU A 167 -3.47 -3.71 -18.42
N ARG A 168 -4.13 -2.58 -18.63
CA ARG A 168 -3.46 -1.28 -18.79
C ARG A 168 -3.28 -0.66 -17.41
N LEU A 169 -2.04 -0.58 -16.96
CA LEU A 169 -1.62 0.10 -15.73
C LEU A 169 -0.49 1.07 -16.10
N PRO A 170 -0.47 2.30 -15.58
CA PRO A 170 0.67 3.21 -15.76
C PRO A 170 1.91 2.62 -15.07
N ALA A 171 3.08 2.82 -15.68
CA ALA A 171 4.35 2.30 -15.19
C ALA A 171 5.16 3.43 -14.57
N TYR A 172 5.76 3.18 -13.40
CA TYR A 172 6.59 4.15 -12.70
C TYR A 172 7.90 3.49 -12.27
N SER A 173 9.01 4.19 -12.48
CA SER A 173 10.31 3.85 -11.92
C SER A 173 10.42 4.41 -10.50
N GLN A 174 10.93 3.60 -9.57
CA GLN A 174 11.31 4.05 -8.23
C GLN A 174 12.63 4.85 -8.23
N GLN A 175 13.42 4.77 -9.31
CA GLN A 175 14.69 5.50 -9.46
C GLN A 175 14.48 7.00 -9.69
N LEU A 176 13.28 7.39 -10.11
CA LEU A 176 12.88 8.77 -10.36
C LEU A 176 12.09 9.38 -9.19
N ARG A 177 12.04 8.67 -8.04
CA ARG A 177 11.22 9.02 -6.87
C ARG A 177 12.06 9.58 -5.74
N ASP A 178 11.39 9.99 -4.67
CA ASP A 178 12.05 10.63 -3.53
C ASP A 178 13.14 9.69 -2.97
N PRO A 179 14.43 10.12 -2.97
CA PRO A 179 15.53 9.31 -2.48
C PRO A 179 15.39 8.88 -1.01
N VAL A 180 14.54 9.54 -0.20
CA VAL A 180 14.26 9.13 1.18
C VAL A 180 13.70 7.70 1.27
N PHE A 181 13.10 7.20 0.18
CA PHE A 181 12.57 5.85 0.07
C PHE A 181 13.39 4.93 -0.84
N ALA A 182 14.65 5.29 -1.13
CA ALA A 182 15.52 4.49 -1.98
C ALA A 182 15.60 3.04 -1.45
N GLY A 183 15.20 2.08 -2.29
CA GLY A 183 15.18 0.66 -1.96
C GLY A 183 13.96 0.16 -1.19
N SER A 184 13.02 1.03 -0.80
CA SER A 184 11.84 0.65 0.01
C SER A 184 10.49 1.05 -0.58
N MET A 185 10.45 1.63 -1.78
CA MET A 185 9.21 2.18 -2.37
C MET A 185 8.50 1.25 -3.37
N SER A 186 9.04 0.08 -3.73
CA SER A 186 8.45 -0.73 -4.81
C SER A 186 6.97 -1.11 -4.58
N ALA A 187 6.56 -1.33 -3.31
CA ALA A 187 5.17 -1.56 -2.95
C ALA A 187 4.27 -0.32 -3.15
N ALA A 188 4.72 0.87 -2.74
CA ALA A 188 3.98 2.11 -2.96
C ALA A 188 3.89 2.49 -4.45
N VAL A 189 4.97 2.29 -5.21
CA VAL A 189 4.98 2.44 -6.67
C VAL A 189 4.00 1.48 -7.34
N THR A 190 3.97 0.22 -6.88
CA THR A 190 3.01 -0.77 -7.37
C THR A 190 1.58 -0.38 -7.02
N LEU A 191 1.33 0.12 -5.79
CA LEU A 191 0.01 0.61 -5.41
C LEU A 191 -0.44 1.77 -6.30
N ALA A 192 0.43 2.76 -6.56
CA ALA A 192 0.16 3.88 -7.45
C ALA A 192 -0.25 3.37 -8.84
N SER A 193 0.52 2.43 -9.41
CA SER A 193 0.21 1.80 -10.70
C SER A 193 -1.19 1.16 -10.70
N MET A 194 -1.51 0.42 -9.63
CA MET A 194 -2.77 -0.31 -9.50
C MET A 194 -4.01 0.57 -9.32
N ILE A 195 -3.92 1.71 -8.62
CA ILE A 195 -5.07 2.60 -8.38
C ILE A 195 -5.19 3.70 -9.44
N ASN A 196 -4.07 4.18 -10.00
CA ASN A 196 -4.08 5.21 -11.04
C ASN A 196 -4.66 4.73 -12.36
N ARG A 197 -4.66 3.41 -12.63
CA ARG A 197 -5.40 2.85 -13.77
C ARG A 197 -6.90 3.20 -13.76
N TRP A 198 -7.45 3.51 -12.58
CA TRP A 198 -8.84 3.89 -12.37
C TRP A 198 -9.01 5.40 -12.14
N GLY A 199 -7.97 6.20 -12.41
CA GLY A 199 -8.04 7.66 -12.38
C GLY A 199 -7.80 8.33 -11.03
N GLN A 200 -7.25 7.63 -10.03
CA GLN A 200 -7.00 8.21 -8.70
C GLN A 200 -6.00 9.38 -8.69
N ASP A 201 -5.04 9.39 -9.63
CA ASP A 201 -3.94 10.36 -9.71
C ASP A 201 -3.10 10.46 -8.41
N ALA A 202 -2.85 9.35 -7.74
CA ALA A 202 -1.97 9.29 -6.57
C ALA A 202 -0.48 9.32 -6.96
N LEU A 203 0.33 9.97 -6.14
CA LEU A 203 1.80 9.94 -6.24
C LEU A 203 2.36 8.74 -5.46
N PRO A 204 3.43 8.08 -5.96
CA PRO A 204 4.15 7.08 -5.18
C PRO A 204 4.59 7.57 -3.79
N GLU A 205 4.98 8.84 -3.66
CA GLU A 205 5.41 9.47 -2.41
C GLU A 205 4.26 9.64 -1.41
N GLU A 206 3.06 10.02 -1.86
CA GLU A 206 1.85 10.08 -1.02
C GLU A 206 1.55 8.70 -0.44
N LEU A 207 1.60 7.68 -1.30
CA LEU A 207 1.31 6.33 -0.89
C LEU A 207 2.40 5.76 0.02
N ALA A 208 3.67 6.04 -0.27
CA ALA A 208 4.81 5.61 0.54
C ALA A 208 4.70 6.16 1.96
N TRP A 209 4.50 7.48 2.12
CA TRP A 209 4.22 8.06 3.44
C TRP A 209 2.96 7.48 4.07
N GLY A 210 1.88 7.36 3.30
CA GLY A 210 0.59 6.84 3.73
C GLY A 210 0.59 5.37 4.18
N MET A 211 1.56 4.56 3.76
CA MET A 211 1.67 3.15 4.15
C MET A 211 2.94 2.77 4.92
N ARG A 212 3.89 3.69 5.06
CA ARG A 212 5.11 3.53 5.85
C ARG A 212 4.86 2.85 7.20
N ASP A 213 5.66 1.84 7.48
CA ASP A 213 5.72 1.19 8.77
C ASP A 213 6.87 1.82 9.57
N PHE A 214 6.53 2.59 10.61
CA PHE A 214 7.55 3.34 11.35
C PHE A 214 8.42 2.44 12.24
N ALA A 215 8.00 1.19 12.51
CA ALA A 215 8.82 0.22 13.24
C ALA A 215 9.98 -0.30 12.40
N LEU A 216 9.75 -0.49 11.09
CA LEU A 216 10.74 -1.01 10.13
C LEU A 216 11.43 0.10 9.33
N GLY A 217 10.82 1.29 9.28
CA GLY A 217 11.31 2.43 8.51
C GLY A 217 11.07 2.32 7.01
N ASP A 218 10.31 1.32 6.54
CA ASP A 218 10.07 0.99 5.14
C ASP A 218 8.57 1.06 4.75
N CYS A 219 8.27 0.75 3.49
CA CYS A 219 6.90 0.71 2.95
C CYS A 219 6.53 -0.69 2.46
N PHE A 220 7.09 -1.76 3.05
CA PHE A 220 6.82 -3.15 2.63
C PHE A 220 5.72 -3.85 3.43
N ASN A 221 5.07 -3.13 4.35
CA ASN A 221 3.90 -3.65 5.05
C ASN A 221 2.69 -3.66 4.11
N TYR A 222 2.39 -4.84 3.56
CA TYR A 222 1.31 -5.03 2.60
C TYR A 222 -0.07 -4.99 3.27
N ALA A 223 -0.16 -5.21 4.59
CA ALA A 223 -1.43 -5.03 5.31
C ALA A 223 -1.80 -3.54 5.33
N PHE A 224 -0.81 -2.67 5.62
CA PHE A 224 -0.94 -1.23 5.52
C PHE A 224 -1.19 -0.76 4.08
N MET A 225 -0.58 -1.41 3.07
CA MET A 225 -0.92 -1.17 1.66
C MET A 225 -2.42 -1.36 1.37
N THR A 226 -2.99 -2.48 1.84
CA THR A 226 -4.41 -2.78 1.63
C THR A 226 -5.33 -1.88 2.45
N ALA A 227 -4.91 -1.50 3.65
CA ALA A 227 -5.66 -0.58 4.50
C ALA A 227 -5.70 0.83 3.89
N LEU A 228 -4.58 1.30 3.32
CA LEU A 228 -4.51 2.56 2.59
C LEU A 228 -5.39 2.52 1.34
N ALA A 229 -5.26 1.48 0.51
CA ALA A 229 -6.12 1.30 -0.65
C ALA A 229 -7.61 1.34 -0.27
N GLY A 230 -7.98 0.67 0.83
CA GLY A 230 -9.30 0.71 1.43
C GLY A 230 -9.76 2.12 1.80
N GLY A 231 -8.88 2.94 2.39
CA GLY A 231 -9.17 4.34 2.70
C GLY A 231 -9.44 5.20 1.46
N TYR A 232 -8.84 4.87 0.31
CA TYR A 232 -9.14 5.48 -1.00
C TYR A 232 -10.41 4.90 -1.67
N GLY A 233 -11.16 4.05 -0.97
CA GLY A 233 -12.38 3.40 -1.47
C GLY A 233 -12.11 2.20 -2.38
N TYR A 234 -10.90 1.65 -2.41
CA TYR A 234 -10.60 0.45 -3.19
C TYR A 234 -10.77 -0.81 -2.35
N GLN A 235 -11.53 -1.78 -2.85
CA GLN A 235 -11.59 -3.10 -2.22
C GLN A 235 -10.29 -3.86 -2.50
N ALA A 236 -9.47 -4.04 -1.45
CA ALA A 236 -8.12 -4.57 -1.52
C ALA A 236 -7.84 -5.64 -0.46
N TYR A 237 -7.11 -6.70 -0.81
CA TYR A 237 -6.74 -7.74 0.14
C TYR A 237 -5.43 -8.43 -0.24
N ARG A 238 -4.77 -9.02 0.76
CA ARG A 238 -3.61 -9.89 0.58
C ARG A 238 -4.03 -11.34 0.42
N ALA A 239 -3.33 -12.08 -0.42
CA ALA A 239 -3.53 -13.51 -0.55
C ALA A 239 -2.25 -14.26 -0.93
N TYR A 240 -2.15 -15.50 -0.47
CA TYR A 240 -1.25 -16.49 -1.06
C TYR A 240 -1.91 -17.09 -2.31
N LEU A 241 -1.38 -16.80 -3.50
CA LEU A 241 -1.89 -17.26 -4.78
C LEU A 241 -0.85 -18.10 -5.52
N ASP A 242 -1.31 -19.15 -6.19
CA ASP A 242 -0.48 -19.88 -7.16
C ASP A 242 -0.65 -19.26 -8.56
N PRO A 243 0.17 -19.65 -9.54
CA PRO A 243 0.10 -19.08 -10.89
C PRO A 243 -1.30 -19.17 -11.52
N ALA A 244 -1.99 -20.31 -11.37
CA ALA A 244 -3.37 -20.48 -11.83
C ALA A 244 -4.33 -19.44 -11.22
N ALA A 245 -4.28 -19.23 -9.91
CA ALA A 245 -5.11 -18.25 -9.23
C ALA A 245 -4.77 -16.81 -9.63
N VAL A 246 -3.48 -16.47 -9.79
CA VAL A 246 -3.05 -15.16 -10.33
C VAL A 246 -3.66 -14.92 -11.72
N TRP A 247 -3.66 -15.95 -12.57
CA TRP A 247 -4.28 -15.88 -13.90
C TRP A 247 -5.78 -15.60 -13.85
N GLN A 248 -6.50 -16.22 -12.89
CA GLN A 248 -7.93 -15.94 -12.69
C GLN A 248 -8.18 -14.51 -12.23
N GLN A 249 -7.29 -13.91 -11.42
CA GLN A 249 -7.40 -12.50 -11.05
C GLN A 249 -7.23 -11.59 -12.28
N VAL A 250 -6.26 -11.88 -13.15
CA VAL A 250 -6.09 -11.16 -14.42
C VAL A 250 -7.32 -11.35 -15.32
N LYS A 251 -7.92 -12.55 -15.32
CA LYS A 251 -9.18 -12.84 -16.03
C LYS A 251 -10.34 -12.02 -15.52
N ALA A 252 -10.42 -11.79 -14.21
CA ALA A 252 -11.43 -10.93 -13.61
C ALA A 252 -11.17 -9.44 -13.88
N GLY A 253 -9.97 -9.08 -14.34
CA GLY A 253 -9.57 -7.70 -14.60
C GLY A 253 -9.05 -6.96 -13.37
N HIS A 254 -8.84 -7.68 -12.26
CA HIS A 254 -8.32 -7.13 -11.01
C HIS A 254 -6.87 -6.65 -11.19
N SER A 255 -6.50 -5.60 -10.46
CA SER A 255 -5.11 -5.18 -10.31
C SER A 255 -4.41 -6.09 -9.31
N ILE A 256 -3.18 -6.51 -9.63
CA ILE A 256 -2.43 -7.44 -8.79
C ILE A 256 -1.00 -6.92 -8.64
N GLY A 257 -0.53 -6.79 -7.40
CA GLY A 257 0.88 -6.61 -7.05
C GLY A 257 1.44 -7.94 -6.56
N LEU A 258 2.60 -8.34 -7.07
CA LEU A 258 3.25 -9.60 -6.75
C LEU A 258 4.54 -9.35 -5.98
N ARG A 259 4.73 -10.05 -4.86
CA ARG A 259 5.98 -10.01 -4.10
C ARG A 259 7.00 -10.99 -4.69
N MET A 260 8.18 -10.47 -5.00
CA MET A 260 9.23 -11.15 -5.76
C MET A 260 10.57 -11.14 -4.99
N HIS A 261 11.33 -12.23 -5.12
CA HIS A 261 12.69 -12.37 -4.61
C HIS A 261 13.58 -12.97 -5.70
N TYR A 262 14.55 -12.21 -6.21
CA TYR A 262 15.37 -12.64 -7.34
C TYR A 262 16.72 -11.93 -7.39
N ALA A 263 17.67 -12.59 -8.06
CA ALA A 263 18.92 -12.00 -8.48
C ALA A 263 18.88 -11.62 -9.96
N ALA A 264 19.48 -10.47 -10.30
CA ALA A 264 19.58 -10.04 -11.70
C ALA A 264 20.65 -10.81 -12.49
N ASN A 265 21.58 -11.47 -11.80
CA ASN A 265 22.70 -12.21 -12.39
C ASN A 265 23.06 -13.45 -11.54
N SER A 266 23.84 -14.35 -12.12
CA SER A 266 24.20 -15.63 -11.48
C SER A 266 25.11 -15.48 -10.26
N GLU A 267 25.91 -14.42 -10.18
CA GLU A 267 26.80 -14.17 -9.05
C GLU A 267 25.99 -13.81 -7.80
N ASP A 268 25.05 -12.87 -7.93
CA ASP A 268 24.12 -12.52 -6.86
C ASP A 268 23.22 -13.70 -6.47
N ALA A 269 22.78 -14.51 -7.44
CA ALA A 269 21.99 -15.71 -7.18
C ALA A 269 22.73 -16.68 -6.26
N ALA A 270 24.00 -16.96 -6.56
CA ALA A 270 24.84 -17.83 -5.73
C ALA A 270 25.09 -17.25 -4.34
N ARG A 271 25.32 -15.93 -4.25
CA ARG A 271 25.60 -15.24 -2.98
C ARG A 271 24.38 -15.16 -2.06
N LEU A 272 23.20 -14.95 -2.61
CA LEU A 272 21.97 -14.69 -1.86
C LEU A 272 21.03 -15.90 -1.76
N GLY A 273 21.30 -16.97 -2.52
CA GLY A 273 20.41 -18.12 -2.60
C GLY A 273 19.07 -17.80 -3.30
N LEU A 274 19.10 -16.85 -4.24
CA LEU A 274 17.93 -16.39 -4.98
C LEU A 274 17.89 -16.96 -6.40
N PRO A 275 16.70 -17.15 -6.99
CA PRO A 275 16.58 -17.51 -8.40
C PRO A 275 17.06 -16.36 -9.29
N VAL A 276 17.66 -16.70 -10.44
CA VAL A 276 18.01 -15.71 -11.47
C VAL A 276 16.73 -15.33 -12.22
N LEU A 277 16.49 -14.03 -12.35
CA LEU A 277 15.46 -13.48 -13.24
C LEU A 277 16.14 -12.78 -14.43
N PRO A 278 16.25 -13.44 -15.60
CA PRO A 278 16.98 -12.90 -16.74
C PRO A 278 16.37 -11.59 -17.25
N GLY A 279 17.22 -10.59 -17.48
CA GLY A 279 16.82 -9.28 -17.98
C GLY A 279 16.31 -8.32 -16.90
N ALA A 280 16.31 -8.72 -15.62
CA ALA A 280 15.95 -7.81 -14.54
C ALA A 280 16.97 -6.68 -14.38
N PHE A 281 16.49 -5.48 -14.03
CA PHE A 281 17.33 -4.27 -13.97
C PHE A 281 18.30 -4.25 -12.78
N ALA A 282 17.91 -4.84 -11.66
CA ALA A 282 18.72 -4.98 -10.45
C ALA A 282 18.25 -6.17 -9.60
N THR A 283 19.08 -6.63 -8.67
CA THR A 283 18.72 -7.71 -7.73
C THR A 283 17.64 -7.21 -6.77
N GLY A 284 16.50 -7.92 -6.71
CA GLY A 284 15.36 -7.60 -5.88
C GLY A 284 15.24 -8.55 -4.70
N ALA A 285 15.83 -8.21 -3.56
CA ALA A 285 15.76 -9.04 -2.35
C ALA A 285 14.35 -9.09 -1.73
N ASP A 286 13.56 -8.03 -1.90
CA ASP A 286 12.12 -7.97 -1.66
C ASP A 286 11.55 -6.87 -2.57
N GLN A 287 10.79 -7.24 -3.58
CA GLN A 287 10.23 -6.30 -4.56
C GLN A 287 8.75 -6.57 -4.77
N CYS A 288 7.98 -5.50 -4.93
CA CYS A 288 6.61 -5.60 -5.43
C CYS A 288 6.58 -5.18 -6.91
N MET A 289 5.98 -6.01 -7.76
CA MET A 289 5.77 -5.73 -9.19
C MET A 289 4.29 -5.69 -9.51
N ALA A 290 3.83 -4.66 -10.23
CA ALA A 290 2.45 -4.62 -10.72
C ALA A 290 2.30 -5.55 -11.93
N LEU A 291 1.42 -6.53 -11.85
CA LEU A 291 1.13 -7.45 -12.94
C LEU A 291 0.25 -6.77 -13.99
N ARG A 292 0.72 -6.76 -15.23
CA ARG A 292 -0.03 -6.31 -16.40
C ARG A 292 -0.68 -7.47 -17.16
N GLY A 293 -0.26 -8.70 -16.91
CA GLY A 293 -0.90 -9.90 -17.46
C GLY A 293 0.11 -10.76 -18.19
N PHE A 294 -0.29 -11.35 -19.31
CA PHE A 294 0.47 -12.41 -19.96
C PHE A 294 0.45 -12.28 -21.49
N ALA A 295 1.55 -12.69 -22.13
CA ALA A 295 1.67 -12.79 -23.57
C ALA A 295 2.14 -14.20 -23.97
N LEU A 296 1.68 -14.68 -25.12
CA LEU A 296 2.13 -15.92 -25.72
C LEU A 296 2.86 -15.59 -27.03
N GLU A 297 4.13 -15.93 -27.11
CA GLU A 297 5.00 -15.64 -28.25
C GLU A 297 5.86 -16.86 -28.57
N ASN A 298 5.75 -17.41 -29.79
CA ASN A 298 6.52 -18.59 -30.22
C ASN A 298 6.45 -19.76 -29.22
N ASP A 299 5.24 -20.10 -28.76
CA ASP A 299 4.96 -21.13 -27.74
C ASP A 299 5.59 -20.87 -26.35
N GLN A 300 6.15 -19.67 -26.13
CA GLN A 300 6.67 -19.24 -24.84
C GLN A 300 5.73 -18.23 -24.18
N VAL A 301 5.50 -18.45 -22.89
CA VAL A 301 4.68 -17.58 -22.05
C VAL A 301 5.55 -16.53 -21.38
N TYR A 302 5.14 -15.27 -21.50
CA TYR A 302 5.74 -14.13 -20.81
C TYR A 302 4.77 -13.53 -19.80
N VAL A 303 5.28 -13.18 -18.63
CA VAL A 303 4.57 -12.39 -17.63
C VAL A 303 4.91 -10.92 -17.86
N LEU A 304 3.89 -10.11 -18.14
CA LEU A 304 4.00 -8.67 -18.39
C LEU A 304 3.86 -7.94 -17.05
N VAL A 305 4.81 -7.08 -16.70
CA VAL A 305 4.83 -6.40 -15.40
C VAL A 305 5.28 -4.94 -15.52
N ASN A 306 5.02 -4.17 -14.48
CA ASN A 306 5.75 -2.94 -14.20
C ASN A 306 6.84 -3.25 -13.16
N ASP A 307 8.10 -3.25 -13.59
CA ASP A 307 9.28 -3.40 -12.74
C ASP A 307 9.83 -2.02 -12.39
N SER A 308 9.57 -1.59 -11.16
CA SER A 308 9.95 -0.26 -10.70
C SER A 308 11.46 -0.05 -10.56
N LEU A 309 12.30 -1.10 -10.61
CA LEU A 309 13.76 -0.95 -10.61
C LEU A 309 14.33 -0.47 -11.94
N ALA A 310 13.52 -0.40 -13.00
CA ALA A 310 13.94 0.17 -14.27
C ALA A 310 14.40 1.64 -14.11
N PRO A 311 15.35 2.12 -14.93
CA PRO A 311 15.85 3.49 -14.81
C PRO A 311 14.88 4.57 -15.32
N THR A 312 13.83 4.20 -16.05
CA THR A 312 12.81 5.15 -16.54
C THR A 312 11.41 4.56 -16.45
N ASP A 313 10.38 5.41 -16.34
CA ASP A 313 8.96 4.99 -16.34
C ASP A 313 8.62 4.16 -17.59
N ARG A 314 9.16 4.50 -18.76
CA ARG A 314 8.95 3.73 -20.00
C ARG A 314 9.53 2.33 -19.92
N GLN A 315 10.73 2.17 -19.37
CA GLN A 315 11.40 0.87 -19.24
C GLN A 315 10.83 0.02 -18.10
N ALA A 316 10.15 0.65 -17.13
CA ALA A 316 9.47 -0.06 -16.06
C ALA A 316 8.39 -0.99 -16.63
N GLU A 317 7.73 -0.60 -17.72
CA GLU A 317 6.89 -1.50 -18.51
C GLU A 317 7.76 -2.57 -19.21
N THR A 318 7.77 -3.79 -18.68
CA THR A 318 8.63 -4.89 -19.15
C THR A 318 7.94 -6.26 -19.09
N ARG A 319 8.68 -7.31 -19.44
CA ARG A 319 8.23 -8.70 -19.38
C ARG A 319 9.33 -9.67 -19.02
N TYR A 320 8.96 -10.78 -18.40
CA TYR A 320 9.87 -11.87 -18.05
C TYR A 320 9.33 -13.21 -18.54
N PRO A 321 10.21 -14.15 -18.94
CA PRO A 321 9.82 -15.54 -19.15
C PRO A 321 9.09 -16.10 -17.92
N ALA A 322 7.94 -16.76 -18.14
CA ALA A 322 7.08 -17.17 -17.03
C ALA A 322 7.73 -18.18 -16.08
N LYS A 323 8.53 -19.11 -16.62
CA LYS A 323 9.21 -20.12 -15.81
C LYS A 323 10.14 -19.48 -14.76
N GLU A 324 11.01 -18.58 -15.18
CA GLU A 324 11.95 -17.87 -14.32
C GLU A 324 11.22 -16.87 -13.40
N PHE A 325 10.17 -16.22 -13.91
CA PHE A 325 9.33 -15.33 -13.12
C PHE A 325 8.66 -16.06 -11.95
N TRP A 326 8.06 -17.22 -12.19
CA TRP A 326 7.41 -18.00 -11.13
C TRP A 326 8.41 -18.59 -10.14
N ALA A 327 9.65 -18.89 -10.55
CA ALA A 327 10.70 -19.26 -9.61
C ALA A 327 11.03 -18.12 -8.62
N ALA A 328 10.97 -16.86 -9.08
CA ALA A 328 11.18 -15.65 -8.28
C ALA A 328 9.96 -15.22 -7.45
N TYR A 329 8.79 -15.76 -7.72
CA TYR A 329 7.55 -15.37 -7.05
C TYR A 329 7.47 -15.97 -5.64
N SER A 330 7.17 -15.14 -4.64
CA SER A 330 7.01 -15.58 -3.24
C SER A 330 5.74 -16.42 -2.99
N GLY A 331 4.77 -16.34 -3.90
CA GLY A 331 3.40 -16.81 -3.68
C GLY A 331 2.48 -15.75 -3.07
N GLU A 332 2.98 -14.58 -2.67
CA GLU A 332 2.18 -13.51 -2.06
C GLU A 332 1.73 -12.47 -3.07
N ALA A 333 0.47 -12.07 -3.02
CA ALA A 333 -0.11 -11.04 -3.86
C ALA A 333 -0.97 -10.05 -3.05
N VAL A 334 -0.99 -8.80 -3.50
CA VAL A 334 -2.04 -7.82 -3.17
C VAL A 334 -2.98 -7.70 -4.36
N ILE A 335 -4.29 -7.83 -4.12
CA ILE A 335 -5.32 -7.78 -5.13
C ILE A 335 -6.18 -6.56 -4.86
N ILE A 336 -6.46 -5.77 -5.90
CA ILE A 336 -7.48 -4.72 -5.88
C ILE A 336 -8.53 -5.04 -6.93
N THR A 337 -9.80 -5.08 -6.50
CA THR A 337 -10.92 -5.53 -7.34
C THR A 337 -11.69 -4.39 -7.99
N GLY A 338 -11.63 -3.18 -7.43
CA GLY A 338 -12.24 -1.98 -7.98
C GLY A 338 -12.38 -0.88 -6.92
N LYS A 339 -12.87 0.30 -7.35
CA LYS A 339 -13.24 1.41 -6.46
C LYS A 339 -14.73 1.37 -6.16
N HIS A 340 -15.11 1.59 -4.90
CA HIS A 340 -16.47 1.85 -4.47
C HIS A 340 -16.64 3.35 -4.22
N PRO A 341 -17.35 4.06 -5.11
CA PRO A 341 -17.53 5.52 -4.97
C PRO A 341 -18.20 5.88 -3.64
N GLY A 342 -17.65 6.86 -2.93
CA GLY A 342 -18.19 7.35 -1.66
C GLY A 342 -17.72 6.58 -0.42
N GLU A 343 -16.93 5.52 -0.58
CA GLU A 343 -16.28 4.80 0.53
C GLU A 343 -14.82 5.27 0.75
N ASP A 344 -14.56 6.58 0.58
CA ASP A 344 -13.24 7.18 0.63
C ASP A 344 -13.11 8.33 1.65
N ALA A 345 -13.94 8.36 2.71
CA ALA A 345 -13.95 9.47 3.66
C ALA A 345 -12.69 9.56 4.56
N GLY A 346 -11.82 8.56 4.54
CA GLY A 346 -10.67 8.43 5.45
C GLY A 346 -9.29 8.55 4.81
N HIS A 347 -9.17 8.89 3.52
CA HIS A 347 -7.86 9.00 2.87
C HIS A 347 -7.22 10.38 3.04
N PRO A 348 -5.89 10.45 3.07
CA PRO A 348 -5.15 11.70 2.99
C PRO A 348 -5.38 12.41 1.64
N ILE A 349 -5.48 13.74 1.67
CA ILE A 349 -5.75 14.55 0.48
C ILE A 349 -4.68 15.61 0.23
N ARG A 350 -4.48 15.97 -1.05
CA ARG A 350 -3.75 17.16 -1.47
C ARG A 350 -4.64 18.40 -1.32
N ARG A 351 -4.28 19.31 -0.43
CA ARG A 351 -4.96 20.60 -0.24
C ARG A 351 -4.28 21.67 -1.09
N ARG A 352 -5.07 22.37 -1.91
CA ARG A 352 -4.57 23.51 -2.70
C ARG A 352 -4.40 24.73 -1.80
N VAL A 353 -3.25 25.39 -1.91
CA VAL A 353 -2.86 26.56 -1.12
C VAL A 353 -2.09 27.57 -1.99
N GLY A 354 -2.01 28.81 -1.52
CA GLY A 354 -1.15 29.84 -2.09
C GLY A 354 0.33 29.62 -1.74
N LEU A 355 1.21 30.32 -2.46
CA LEU A 355 2.64 30.39 -2.16
C LEU A 355 3.07 31.85 -2.14
N ARG A 356 3.67 32.28 -1.03
CA ARG A 356 4.16 33.63 -0.81
C ARG A 356 5.68 33.66 -0.88
N ALA A 357 6.23 34.45 -1.78
CA ALA A 357 7.68 34.66 -1.86
C ALA A 357 8.19 35.35 -0.56
N LEU A 358 9.36 34.92 -0.10
CA LEU A 358 10.11 35.59 0.96
C LEU A 358 11.20 36.49 0.35
N GLU A 359 11.84 37.32 1.18
CA GLU A 359 12.94 38.21 0.74
C GLU A 359 14.13 37.42 0.18
N GLN A 360 14.39 36.24 0.73
CA GLN A 360 15.41 35.33 0.20
C GLN A 360 14.93 34.73 -1.12
N LEU A 361 15.74 34.90 -2.18
CA LEU A 361 15.42 34.41 -3.52
C LEU A 361 15.13 32.91 -3.53
N GLY A 362 14.00 32.54 -4.12
CA GLY A 362 13.57 31.15 -4.26
C GLY A 362 12.95 30.53 -3.01
N CYS A 363 12.81 31.29 -1.91
CA CYS A 363 12.10 30.85 -0.73
C CYS A 363 10.61 31.16 -0.84
N TYR A 364 9.75 30.15 -0.67
CA TYR A 364 8.30 30.30 -0.71
C TYR A 364 7.64 29.66 0.51
N LEU A 365 6.74 30.40 1.15
CA LEU A 365 5.92 29.92 2.25
C LEU A 365 4.54 29.52 1.74
N PHE A 366 4.01 28.40 2.21
CA PHE A 366 2.62 28.03 1.94
C PHE A 366 1.68 29.01 2.63
N GLN A 367 0.53 29.28 2.01
CA GLN A 367 -0.43 30.25 2.50
C GLN A 367 -1.86 29.73 2.31
N SER A 368 -2.72 29.88 3.32
CA SER A 368 -4.14 29.50 3.21
C SER A 368 -4.88 30.34 2.16
N ALA A 369 -6.12 29.97 1.84
CA ALA A 369 -6.96 30.76 0.93
C ALA A 369 -7.26 32.17 1.49
N GLU A 370 -7.24 32.32 2.81
CA GLU A 370 -7.44 33.56 3.55
C GLU A 370 -6.15 34.39 3.70
N GLY A 371 -5.02 33.89 3.22
CA GLY A 371 -3.72 34.56 3.33
C GLY A 371 -2.99 34.33 4.65
N GLU A 372 -3.38 33.33 5.44
CA GLU A 372 -2.63 32.94 6.64
C GLU A 372 -1.39 32.13 6.25
N ASP A 373 -0.24 32.47 6.83
CA ASP A 373 1.02 31.76 6.62
C ASP A 373 0.97 30.35 7.24
N LEU A 374 1.37 29.34 6.48
CA LEU A 374 1.41 27.93 6.88
C LEU A 374 2.86 27.42 6.89
N PRO A 375 3.68 27.81 7.89
CA PRO A 375 5.06 27.35 7.98
C PRO A 375 5.13 25.84 8.22
N LEU A 376 6.02 25.16 7.50
CA LEU A 376 6.34 23.77 7.75
C LEU A 376 7.00 23.62 9.13
N PRO A 377 6.58 22.64 9.97
CA PRO A 377 7.18 22.37 11.27
C PRO A 377 8.70 22.15 11.20
N GLU A 378 9.42 22.45 12.27
CA GLU A 378 10.89 22.23 12.33
C GLU A 378 11.27 20.76 12.14
N ASP A 379 10.45 19.87 12.68
CA ASP A 379 10.52 18.42 12.62
C ASP A 379 9.70 17.82 11.46
N PHE A 380 9.43 18.60 10.40
CA PHE A 380 8.69 18.11 9.24
C PHE A 380 9.29 16.81 8.69
N GLU A 381 8.54 15.72 8.83
CA GLU A 381 8.83 14.41 8.27
C GLU A 381 7.90 14.21 7.06
N GLY A 382 8.47 14.28 5.86
CA GLY A 382 7.70 14.26 4.63
C GLY A 382 8.54 14.49 3.37
N THR A 383 7.88 14.51 2.21
CA THR A 383 8.48 14.83 0.92
C THR A 383 8.18 16.27 0.54
N LEU A 384 9.23 17.03 0.22
CA LEU A 384 9.11 18.34 -0.44
C LEU A 384 9.57 18.20 -1.87
N ALA A 385 8.75 18.61 -2.82
CA ALA A 385 9.09 18.50 -4.23
C ALA A 385 8.46 19.61 -5.07
N CYS A 386 8.96 19.80 -6.29
CA CYS A 386 8.25 20.56 -7.32
C CYS A 386 8.31 19.87 -8.68
N THR A 387 7.35 20.19 -9.53
CA THR A 387 7.32 19.77 -10.94
C THR A 387 7.34 20.99 -11.85
N VAL A 388 8.09 20.90 -12.94
CA VAL A 388 8.15 21.92 -14.00
C VAL A 388 7.26 21.52 -15.18
N PRO A 389 6.69 22.47 -15.95
CA PRO A 389 6.00 22.15 -17.19
C PRO A 389 7.04 21.73 -18.24
N ASP A 390 6.85 20.57 -18.84
CA ASP A 390 7.73 20.02 -19.89
C ASP A 390 7.06 20.01 -21.28
N GLY A 391 5.89 20.64 -21.40
CA GLY A 391 5.10 20.67 -22.63
C GLY A 391 4.44 19.34 -22.98
N VAL A 392 4.53 18.32 -22.11
CA VAL A 392 3.96 16.99 -22.32
C VAL A 392 2.67 16.84 -21.52
N ALA A 393 1.62 16.37 -22.20
CA ALA A 393 0.39 15.97 -21.52
C ALA A 393 0.61 14.59 -20.88
N HIS A 394 0.84 14.59 -19.55
CA HIS A 394 1.01 13.38 -18.77
C HIS A 394 -0.32 12.75 -18.39
N ALA A 395 -0.41 11.42 -18.43
CA ALA A 395 -1.60 10.68 -18.04
C ALA A 395 -1.90 10.77 -16.53
N THR A 396 -0.86 10.95 -15.71
CA THR A 396 -0.95 11.12 -14.26
C THR A 396 0.12 12.11 -13.80
N THR A 397 -0.11 12.80 -12.69
CA THR A 397 0.87 13.68 -12.04
C THR A 397 2.18 12.95 -11.77
N ALA A 398 2.13 11.66 -11.41
CA ALA A 398 3.31 10.84 -11.18
C ALA A 398 4.25 10.66 -12.40
N HIS A 399 3.84 10.95 -13.63
CA HIS A 399 4.75 10.89 -14.81
C HIS A 399 5.54 12.19 -15.02
N LYS A 400 5.20 13.27 -14.31
CA LYS A 400 5.96 14.52 -14.37
C LYS A 400 7.35 14.32 -13.77
N ALA A 401 8.31 15.13 -14.20
CA ALA A 401 9.63 15.19 -13.57
C ALA A 401 9.53 15.93 -12.22
N PHE A 402 9.97 15.27 -11.15
CA PHE A 402 10.02 15.83 -9.80
C PHE A 402 11.44 16.30 -9.45
N HIS A 403 11.52 17.47 -8.83
CA HIS A 403 12.72 17.99 -8.19
C HIS A 403 12.48 18.03 -6.69
N TYR A 404 13.26 17.28 -5.92
CA TYR A 404 13.13 17.23 -4.47
C TYR A 404 13.78 18.45 -3.81
N LEU A 405 13.06 19.03 -2.86
CA LEU A 405 13.35 20.32 -2.26
C LEU A 405 13.81 20.17 -0.81
N ARG A 406 14.20 21.29 -0.21
CA ARG A 406 14.53 21.37 1.21
C ARG A 406 13.68 22.41 1.92
N ARG A 407 13.40 22.13 3.19
CA ARG A 407 12.82 23.09 4.13
C ARG A 407 13.87 24.15 4.50
N THR A 408 13.45 25.40 4.65
CA THR A 408 14.28 26.50 5.17
C THR A 408 14.06 26.69 6.67
N SER A 409 14.93 27.45 7.34
CA SER A 409 14.74 27.78 8.77
C SER A 409 13.43 28.53 9.06
N ALA A 410 12.89 29.26 8.09
CA ALA A 410 11.63 29.98 8.18
C ALA A 410 10.38 29.09 7.99
N GLY A 411 10.54 27.77 7.81
CA GLY A 411 9.43 26.86 7.50
C GLY A 411 8.92 26.97 6.07
N ALA A 412 9.67 27.61 5.18
CA ALA A 412 9.40 27.71 3.75
C ALA A 412 10.08 26.56 2.96
N VAL A 413 9.78 26.45 1.68
CA VAL A 413 10.53 25.62 0.73
C VAL A 413 11.56 26.46 -0.03
N GLN A 414 12.72 25.89 -0.32
CA GLN A 414 13.71 26.51 -1.21
C GLN A 414 13.61 25.88 -2.60
N LEU A 415 13.22 26.68 -3.60
CA LEU A 415 13.25 26.28 -5.00
C LEU A 415 14.68 26.45 -5.56
N PRO A 416 15.15 25.53 -6.42
CA PRO A 416 16.44 25.65 -7.09
C PRO A 416 16.48 26.91 -7.99
N PRO A 417 17.53 27.76 -7.88
CA PRO A 417 17.63 29.00 -8.66
C PRO A 417 17.50 28.82 -10.16
N GLU A 418 18.02 27.71 -10.71
CA GLU A 418 17.94 27.35 -12.12
C GLU A 418 16.49 27.27 -12.62
N LEU A 419 15.59 26.71 -11.81
CA LEU A 419 14.16 26.58 -12.15
C LEU A 419 13.40 27.90 -12.09
N LEU A 420 13.95 28.92 -11.42
CA LEU A 420 13.35 30.25 -11.32
C LEU A 420 13.71 31.14 -12.52
N SER A 421 14.80 30.81 -13.20
CA SER A 421 15.33 31.58 -14.34
C SER A 421 14.57 31.28 -15.64
N GLU A 422 13.90 30.13 -15.70
CA GLU A 422 13.01 29.75 -16.79
C GLU A 422 11.63 30.37 -16.54
N ALA A 423 11.11 31.13 -17.51
CA ALA A 423 9.76 31.67 -17.43
C ALA A 423 8.75 30.51 -17.44
N GLY A 424 7.98 30.34 -16.37
CA GLY A 424 7.17 29.15 -16.22
C GLY A 424 6.34 29.07 -14.95
N ARG A 425 5.59 27.98 -14.84
CA ARG A 425 4.72 27.69 -13.71
C ARG A 425 5.20 26.44 -13.00
N LEU A 426 5.71 26.59 -11.79
CA LEU A 426 6.15 25.48 -10.94
C LEU A 426 4.99 25.04 -10.05
N THR A 427 4.74 23.73 -9.97
CA THR A 427 3.83 23.18 -8.95
C THR A 427 4.67 22.64 -7.81
N VAL A 428 4.42 23.10 -6.58
CA VAL A 428 5.17 22.76 -5.38
C VAL A 428 4.31 21.90 -4.47
N TYR A 429 4.89 20.85 -3.91
CA TYR A 429 4.25 19.87 -3.04
C TYR A 429 4.96 19.80 -1.70
N ALA A 430 4.18 19.73 -0.62
CA ALA A 430 4.64 19.28 0.68
C ALA A 430 3.74 18.13 1.13
N ILE A 431 4.25 16.91 1.02
CA ILE A 431 3.56 15.67 1.39
C ILE A 431 4.05 15.31 2.80
N ASP A 432 3.13 15.24 3.76
CA ASP A 432 3.45 14.90 5.15
C ASP A 432 3.44 13.38 5.38
N SER A 433 3.77 12.97 6.61
CA SER A 433 3.84 11.57 7.03
C SER A 433 2.52 10.79 6.94
N SER A 434 1.38 11.48 6.79
CA SER A 434 0.11 10.82 6.51
C SER A 434 -0.05 10.42 5.04
N GLY A 435 0.76 10.97 4.13
CA GLY A 435 0.56 10.88 2.68
C GLY A 435 -0.33 11.98 2.13
N GLY A 436 -0.91 12.82 3.00
CA GLY A 436 -1.63 14.04 2.64
C GLY A 436 -0.66 15.19 2.45
N GLY A 437 -1.16 16.37 2.08
CA GLY A 437 -0.24 17.49 1.93
C GLY A 437 -0.82 18.79 1.42
N LEU A 438 0.10 19.70 1.15
CA LEU A 438 -0.14 21.00 0.54
C LEU A 438 0.38 20.99 -0.90
N VAL A 439 -0.35 21.63 -1.80
CA VAL A 439 0.08 21.87 -3.18
C VAL A 439 -0.22 23.30 -3.60
N GLY A 440 0.76 23.98 -4.16
CA GLY A 440 0.64 25.37 -4.63
C GLY A 440 1.36 25.60 -5.95
N GLU A 441 1.09 26.73 -6.59
CA GLU A 441 1.74 27.12 -7.85
C GLU A 441 2.57 28.40 -7.66
N VAL A 442 3.80 28.38 -8.18
CA VAL A 442 4.67 29.56 -8.31
C VAL A 442 4.76 29.93 -9.78
N HIS A 443 4.59 31.21 -10.07
CA HIS A 443 4.82 31.76 -11.41
C HIS A 443 6.18 32.46 -11.41
N THR A 444 7.08 32.01 -12.29
CA THR A 444 8.42 32.54 -12.48
C THR A 444 8.44 33.39 -13.75
N GLY A 445 8.90 34.64 -13.63
CA GLY A 445 8.82 35.64 -14.71
C GLY A 445 7.51 36.45 -14.66
N ASN A 446 7.60 37.74 -15.05
CA ASN A 446 6.46 38.67 -15.10
C ASN A 446 5.41 38.28 -16.15
#